data_AF-A0A4Q3JY30-F1
#
_entry.id   AF-A0A4Q3JY30-F1
#
_cell.length_a   1.000
_cell.length_b   1.000
_cell.length_c   1.000
_cell.angle_alpha   90.00
_cell.angle_beta   90.00
_cell.angle_gamma   90.00
#
_symmetry.space_group_name_H-M   'P 1'
#
loop_
_entity.id
_entity.type
_entity.pdbx_description
1 polymer ?
#
loop_
_entity_poly.entity_id
_entity_poly.type
_entity_poly.pdbx_seq_one_letter_code
_entity_poly.pdbx_strand_id
1 'polypeptide(L)'
;MMIRRALALALLLLAAAPMAGCPSNFCLLTVNGRCEVSTCGAGQAFSDRQQRCVCEANRLPVGGACLTSVEAKQYCGKGAFWGARGCEPIQCRQGDIVDLETEMCVPKAQVDQQAGVGPGKTLACAQGTVLVVSQGQGSCVPVDQSCTRDEFFDPATRVCAKLPVCPTGAVFDQAARGCVQVSQQPAQNDNRTTVDVAQWARSTYGVDGGLGAPGLCGPLARKPLTFGVMPGGSVRLVVSLAMSFPGGLSDGAVVQATTTIEASGQPATARGAQEAQSTADGLMSSLRVQKAHTTAPQLSMSVKCLIVNAEPPQTVPTTGGA
;
A
#
# COMPACT_ATOMS: atom_id res chain seq x y z
N MET A 1 -53.42 70.99 2.10
CA MET A 1 -54.00 70.34 0.90
C MET A 1 -52.84 69.82 0.05
N MET A 2 -52.97 68.60 -0.47
CA MET A 2 -52.09 67.90 -1.44
C MET A 2 -50.83 67.16 -0.94
N ILE A 3 -51.09 65.97 -0.39
CA ILE A 3 -50.55 64.64 -0.78
C ILE A 3 -49.54 64.66 -1.95
N ARG A 4 -48.32 64.14 -1.73
CA ARG A 4 -47.54 63.44 -2.77
C ARG A 4 -46.87 62.19 -2.22
N ARG A 5 -46.99 61.13 -3.03
CA ARG A 5 -46.78 59.71 -2.76
C ARG A 5 -45.31 59.29 -2.84
N ALA A 6 -45.07 58.20 -2.13
CA ALA A 6 -43.90 57.34 -2.09
C ALA A 6 -43.30 56.93 -3.45
N LEU A 7 -42.00 56.66 -3.46
CA LEU A 7 -41.41 55.52 -4.16
C LEU A 7 -40.11 55.12 -3.46
N ALA A 8 -40.19 54.07 -2.64
CA ALA A 8 -39.04 53.38 -2.07
C ALA A 8 -38.60 52.31 -3.06
N LEU A 9 -37.41 52.46 -3.64
CA LEU A 9 -36.77 51.42 -4.46
C LEU A 9 -36.20 50.35 -3.50
N ALA A 10 -36.90 49.24 -3.36
CA ALA A 10 -36.36 48.04 -2.75
C ALA A 10 -35.54 47.29 -3.81
N LEU A 11 -34.21 47.47 -3.79
CA LEU A 11 -33.28 46.63 -4.56
C LEU A 11 -33.25 45.24 -3.93
N LEU A 12 -33.94 44.26 -4.55
CA LEU A 12 -33.75 42.85 -4.25
C LEU A 12 -32.38 42.41 -4.78
N LEU A 13 -31.40 42.32 -3.87
CA LEU A 13 -30.19 41.52 -4.08
C LEU A 13 -30.61 40.04 -4.10
N LEU A 14 -30.76 39.46 -5.29
CA LEU A 14 -30.71 38.01 -5.44
C LEU A 14 -29.28 37.57 -5.14
N ALA A 15 -29.04 37.15 -3.90
CA ALA A 15 -27.89 36.35 -3.55
C ALA A 15 -28.01 35.03 -4.31
N ALA A 16 -27.19 34.83 -5.34
CA ALA A 16 -26.97 33.52 -5.92
C ALA A 16 -26.39 32.63 -4.81
N ALA A 17 -27.22 31.73 -4.27
CA ALA A 17 -26.73 30.67 -3.41
C ALA A 17 -25.65 29.91 -4.22
N PRO A 18 -24.46 29.65 -3.67
CA PRO A 18 -23.54 28.73 -4.32
C PRO A 18 -24.30 27.42 -4.50
N MET A 19 -24.45 26.96 -5.74
CA MET A 19 -25.01 25.65 -6.01
C MET A 19 -24.12 24.65 -5.28
N ALA A 20 -24.59 24.21 -4.11
CA ALA A 20 -23.99 23.11 -3.39
C ALA A 20 -24.03 21.91 -4.35
N GLY A 21 -22.85 21.43 -4.76
CA GLY A 21 -22.75 20.23 -5.58
C GLY A 21 -23.52 19.08 -4.94
N CYS A 22 -24.06 18.17 -5.76
CA CYS A 22 -24.80 17.01 -5.27
C CYS A 22 -23.99 16.28 -4.18
N PRO A 23 -24.62 15.91 -3.04
CA PRO A 23 -23.91 15.34 -1.91
C PRO A 23 -23.23 14.03 -2.23
N SER A 24 -22.11 13.81 -1.55
CA SER A 24 -21.27 12.64 -1.72
C SER A 24 -21.76 11.40 -1.07
N ASN A 25 -21.33 10.24 -1.60
CA ASN A 25 -21.61 8.96 -0.95
C ASN A 25 -23.11 8.91 -0.68
N PHE A 26 -23.90 9.10 -1.74
CA PHE A 26 -25.33 9.34 -1.61
C PHE A 26 -26.09 8.54 -2.64
N CYS A 27 -27.28 8.15 -2.24
CA CYS A 27 -28.22 7.52 -3.13
C CYS A 27 -29.02 8.55 -3.92
N LEU A 28 -28.72 8.74 -5.21
CA LEU A 28 -29.44 9.68 -6.07
C LEU A 28 -30.92 9.30 -6.24
N LEU A 29 -31.22 8.00 -6.28
CA LEU A 29 -32.58 7.50 -6.41
C LEU A 29 -32.78 6.28 -5.53
N THR A 30 -33.71 6.39 -4.58
CA THR A 30 -34.17 5.27 -3.76
C THR A 30 -35.51 4.76 -4.28
N VAL A 31 -35.63 3.46 -4.54
CA VAL A 31 -36.89 2.79 -4.88
C VAL A 31 -37.14 1.68 -3.85
N ASN A 32 -38.32 1.67 -3.24
CA ASN A 32 -38.68 0.71 -2.18
C ASN A 32 -37.67 0.61 -1.02
N GLY A 33 -37.05 1.74 -0.65
CA GLY A 33 -36.07 1.81 0.43
C GLY A 33 -34.68 1.24 0.08
N ARG A 34 -34.41 0.97 -1.21
CA ARG A 34 -33.10 0.55 -1.72
C ARG A 34 -32.55 1.57 -2.70
N CYS A 35 -31.24 1.76 -2.67
CA CYS A 35 -30.61 2.62 -3.64
C CYS A 35 -30.50 1.99 -5.03
N GLU A 36 -31.17 2.59 -6.02
CA GLU A 36 -31.14 2.17 -7.43
C GLU A 36 -30.10 2.92 -8.24
N VAL A 37 -29.86 4.20 -7.93
CA VAL A 37 -28.85 5.02 -8.61
C VAL A 37 -27.95 5.65 -7.56
N SER A 38 -26.65 5.37 -7.64
CA SER A 38 -25.65 5.89 -6.71
C SER A 38 -24.48 6.54 -7.44
N THR A 39 -23.77 7.40 -6.73
CA THR A 39 -22.51 8.03 -7.20
C THR A 39 -21.27 7.20 -6.85
N CYS A 40 -21.44 5.91 -6.56
CA CYS A 40 -20.35 5.05 -6.12
C CYS A 40 -19.38 4.73 -7.27
N GLY A 41 -18.09 4.66 -6.94
CA GLY A 41 -17.03 4.39 -7.92
C GLY A 41 -17.01 2.93 -8.38
N ALA A 42 -16.04 2.59 -9.23
CA ALA A 42 -15.89 1.23 -9.74
C ALA A 42 -15.75 0.18 -8.60
N GLY A 43 -16.53 -0.90 -8.67
CA GLY A 43 -16.52 -1.98 -7.68
C GLY A 43 -17.16 -1.63 -6.33
N GLN A 44 -17.93 -0.54 -6.28
CA GLN A 44 -18.60 -0.05 -5.08
C GLN A 44 -20.12 -0.06 -5.25
N ALA A 45 -20.82 -0.27 -4.14
CA ALA A 45 -22.27 -0.12 -4.05
C ALA A 45 -22.62 0.81 -2.88
N PHE A 46 -23.74 1.52 -3.00
CA PHE A 46 -24.25 2.31 -1.89
C PHE A 46 -24.83 1.39 -0.80
N SER A 47 -24.37 1.57 0.43
CA SER A 47 -24.92 0.87 1.59
C SER A 47 -25.91 1.78 2.31
N ASP A 48 -27.20 1.45 2.22
CA ASP A 48 -28.25 2.16 2.95
C ASP A 48 -28.04 2.11 4.48
N ARG A 49 -27.40 1.04 4.98
CA ARG A 49 -27.07 0.92 6.42
C ARG A 49 -25.96 1.87 6.85
N GLN A 50 -24.93 2.05 6.01
CA GLN A 50 -23.78 2.89 6.35
C GLN A 50 -23.93 4.32 5.82
N GLN A 51 -24.96 4.57 4.99
CA GLN A 51 -25.21 5.83 4.29
C GLN A 51 -23.98 6.31 3.52
N ARG A 52 -23.33 5.38 2.79
CA ARG A 52 -22.12 5.64 1.99
C ARG A 52 -21.81 4.53 1.00
N CYS A 53 -20.91 4.81 0.07
CA CYS A 53 -20.33 3.79 -0.80
C CYS A 53 -19.41 2.86 0.00
N VAL A 54 -19.54 1.58 -0.30
CA VAL A 54 -18.73 0.49 0.24
C VAL A 54 -18.37 -0.45 -0.89
N CYS A 55 -17.34 -1.28 -0.70
CA CYS A 55 -17.04 -2.32 -1.68
C CYS A 55 -18.19 -3.31 -1.82
N GLU A 56 -18.43 -3.75 -3.05
CA GLU A 56 -19.35 -4.86 -3.33
C GLU A 56 -18.92 -6.13 -2.56
N ALA A 57 -19.85 -7.06 -2.34
CA ALA A 57 -19.60 -8.24 -1.50
C ALA A 57 -18.44 -9.14 -1.98
N ASN A 58 -18.11 -9.10 -3.27
CA ASN A 58 -17.00 -9.84 -3.89
C ASN A 58 -15.73 -9.00 -4.07
N ARG A 59 -15.66 -7.82 -3.43
CA ARG A 59 -14.55 -6.87 -3.52
C ARG A 59 -13.96 -6.60 -2.14
N LEU A 60 -12.68 -6.25 -2.13
CA LEU A 60 -11.85 -6.07 -0.93
C LEU A 60 -11.47 -4.59 -0.80
N PRO A 61 -11.67 -3.94 0.36
CA PRO A 61 -11.26 -2.56 0.58
C PRO A 61 -9.73 -2.47 0.77
N VAL A 62 -9.01 -2.05 -0.26
CA VAL A 62 -7.54 -1.98 -0.27
C VAL A 62 -7.08 -0.63 -0.81
N GLY A 63 -6.27 0.11 -0.05
CA GLY A 63 -5.71 1.38 -0.52
C GLY A 63 -6.75 2.40 -0.99
N GLY A 64 -7.93 2.42 -0.35
CA GLY A 64 -9.06 3.28 -0.73
C GLY A 64 -9.89 2.78 -1.92
N ALA A 65 -9.51 1.66 -2.54
CA ALA A 65 -10.18 1.06 -3.68
C ALA A 65 -10.88 -0.27 -3.33
N CYS A 66 -11.62 -0.83 -4.29
CA CYS A 66 -12.35 -2.08 -4.16
C CYS A 66 -11.81 -3.12 -5.14
N LEU A 67 -10.90 -3.97 -4.66
CA LEU A 67 -10.14 -4.92 -5.48
C LEU A 67 -10.82 -6.29 -5.52
N THR A 68 -10.71 -7.01 -6.63
CA THR A 68 -10.89 -8.47 -6.67
C THR A 68 -9.81 -9.17 -5.84
N SER A 69 -10.01 -10.44 -5.52
CA SER A 69 -8.97 -11.28 -4.90
C SER A 69 -7.69 -11.37 -5.74
N VAL A 70 -7.79 -11.32 -7.07
CA VAL A 70 -6.63 -11.36 -7.98
C VAL A 70 -5.85 -10.05 -7.90
N GLU A 71 -6.54 -8.91 -7.97
CA GLU A 71 -5.92 -7.58 -7.81
C GLU A 71 -5.33 -7.41 -6.41
N ALA A 72 -6.00 -7.90 -5.37
CA ALA A 72 -5.50 -7.85 -4.00
C ALA A 72 -4.24 -8.72 -3.81
N LYS A 73 -4.15 -9.87 -4.50
CA LYS A 73 -2.90 -10.66 -4.53
C LYS A 73 -1.77 -9.88 -5.19
N GLN A 74 -2.03 -9.22 -6.33
CA GLN A 74 -1.03 -8.37 -6.98
C GLN A 74 -0.60 -7.21 -6.06
N TYR A 75 -1.54 -6.62 -5.33
CA TYR A 75 -1.25 -5.62 -4.32
C TYR A 75 -0.35 -6.18 -3.20
N CYS A 76 -0.52 -7.41 -2.75
CA CYS A 76 0.35 -7.95 -1.69
C CYS A 76 1.79 -8.21 -2.12
N GLY A 77 2.01 -8.44 -3.42
CA GLY A 77 3.33 -8.75 -3.97
C GLY A 77 3.81 -10.15 -3.60
N LYS A 78 5.04 -10.46 -4.01
CA LYS A 78 5.62 -11.80 -3.88
C LYS A 78 5.73 -12.26 -2.43
N GLY A 79 5.44 -13.55 -2.20
CA GLY A 79 5.58 -14.18 -0.89
C GLY A 79 4.43 -13.85 0.08
N ALA A 80 3.37 -13.18 -0.40
CA ALA A 80 2.21 -12.83 0.38
C ALA A 80 0.91 -13.06 -0.41
N PHE A 81 -0.20 -13.15 0.32
CA PHE A 81 -1.55 -13.20 -0.23
C PHE A 81 -2.48 -12.28 0.56
N TRP A 82 -3.65 -11.99 0.02
CA TRP A 82 -4.65 -11.23 0.73
C TRP A 82 -5.42 -12.13 1.72
N GLY A 83 -5.26 -11.88 3.01
CA GLY A 83 -5.97 -12.57 4.09
C GLY A 83 -7.19 -11.78 4.60
N ALA A 84 -7.63 -12.08 5.82
CA ALA A 84 -8.85 -11.49 6.38
C ALA A 84 -8.72 -9.99 6.67
N ARG A 85 -7.50 -9.51 6.96
CA ARG A 85 -7.24 -8.12 7.40
C ARG A 85 -6.14 -7.42 6.60
N GLY A 86 -5.86 -7.88 5.40
CA GLY A 86 -4.80 -7.36 4.54
C GLY A 86 -3.78 -8.41 4.14
N CYS A 87 -2.63 -7.97 3.65
CA CYS A 87 -1.59 -8.86 3.18
C CYS A 87 -0.99 -9.71 4.30
N GLU A 88 -0.95 -11.03 4.09
CA GLU A 88 -0.41 -12.04 4.99
C GLU A 88 0.69 -12.83 4.28
N PRO A 89 1.74 -13.25 5.00
CA PRO A 89 2.78 -14.08 4.40
C PRO A 89 2.17 -15.42 3.96
N ILE A 90 2.66 -15.99 2.85
CA ILE A 90 2.26 -17.34 2.42
C ILE A 90 2.53 -18.32 3.56
N GLN A 91 1.48 -19.03 3.97
CA GLN A 91 1.60 -20.07 4.99
C GLN A 91 2.03 -21.38 4.34
N CYS A 92 3.21 -21.85 4.72
CA CYS A 92 3.73 -23.13 4.29
C CYS A 92 3.36 -24.24 5.28
N ARG A 93 3.47 -25.51 4.82
CA ARG A 93 3.30 -26.66 5.71
C ARG A 93 4.36 -26.62 6.81
N GLN A 94 4.10 -27.28 7.93
CA GLN A 94 5.09 -27.38 9.01
C GLN A 94 6.39 -27.98 8.48
N GLY A 95 7.52 -27.30 8.72
CA GLY A 95 8.85 -27.70 8.23
C GLY A 95 9.23 -27.12 6.86
N ASP A 96 8.31 -26.44 6.17
CA ASP A 96 8.59 -25.70 4.95
C ASP A 96 8.74 -24.20 5.26
N ILE A 97 9.43 -23.49 4.36
CA ILE A 97 9.61 -22.04 4.40
C ILE A 97 9.30 -21.45 3.03
N VAL A 98 8.73 -20.25 2.98
CA VAL A 98 8.48 -19.55 1.71
C VAL A 98 9.79 -18.98 1.18
N ASP A 99 10.11 -19.27 -0.08
CA ASP A 99 11.09 -18.52 -0.83
C ASP A 99 10.41 -17.28 -1.42
N LEU A 100 10.78 -16.10 -0.92
CA LEU A 100 10.17 -14.82 -1.27
C LEU A 100 10.36 -14.42 -2.74
N GLU A 101 11.26 -15.07 -3.47
CA GLU A 101 11.49 -14.79 -4.87
C GLU A 101 10.65 -15.67 -5.80
N THR A 102 10.54 -16.96 -5.47
CA THR A 102 9.77 -17.93 -6.26
C THR A 102 8.32 -18.08 -5.82
N GLU A 103 7.98 -17.56 -4.63
CA GLU A 103 6.67 -17.69 -3.98
C GLU A 103 6.30 -19.15 -3.63
N MET A 104 7.28 -20.05 -3.70
CA MET A 104 7.10 -21.47 -3.42
C MET A 104 7.45 -21.78 -1.98
N CYS A 105 6.66 -22.66 -1.37
CA CYS A 105 7.06 -23.32 -0.13
C CYS A 105 8.11 -24.38 -0.47
N VAL A 106 9.32 -24.21 0.09
CA VAL A 106 10.43 -25.14 -0.05
C VAL A 106 10.69 -25.82 1.31
N PRO A 107 11.06 -27.10 1.34
CA PRO A 107 11.46 -27.75 2.58
C PRO A 107 12.60 -26.99 3.25
N LYS A 108 12.46 -26.64 4.53
CA LYS A 108 13.52 -25.93 5.25
C LYS A 108 14.83 -26.74 5.27
N ALA A 109 14.73 -28.07 5.33
CA ALA A 109 15.87 -28.96 5.22
C ALA A 109 16.65 -28.80 3.89
N GLN A 110 15.96 -28.46 2.79
CA GLN A 110 16.64 -28.18 1.51
C GLN A 110 17.44 -26.89 1.59
N VAL A 111 16.88 -25.84 2.20
CA VAL A 111 17.58 -24.56 2.43
C VAL A 111 18.79 -24.77 3.35
N ASP A 112 18.61 -25.53 4.42
CA ASP A 112 19.68 -25.91 5.35
C ASP A 112 20.80 -26.68 4.61
N GLN A 113 20.45 -27.67 3.77
CA GLN A 113 21.42 -28.45 2.98
C GLN A 113 22.19 -27.58 1.98
N GLN A 114 21.53 -26.65 1.31
CA GLN A 114 22.17 -25.70 0.38
C GLN A 114 23.15 -24.77 1.09
N ALA A 115 22.90 -24.45 2.37
CA ALA A 115 23.80 -23.70 3.22
C ALA A 115 24.91 -24.55 3.87
N GLY A 116 25.00 -25.85 3.55
CA GLY A 116 26.01 -26.75 4.12
C GLY A 116 25.75 -27.15 5.58
N VAL A 117 24.50 -27.02 6.05
CA VAL A 117 24.12 -27.45 7.39
C VAL A 117 24.09 -28.97 7.47
N GLY A 118 24.84 -29.52 8.43
CA GLY A 118 24.90 -30.96 8.67
C GLY A 118 23.57 -31.54 9.21
N PRO A 119 23.40 -32.87 9.16
CA PRO A 119 22.19 -33.53 9.66
C PRO A 119 21.94 -33.24 11.16
N GLY A 120 20.67 -33.13 11.55
CA GLY A 120 20.27 -32.83 12.93
C GLY A 120 20.50 -31.37 13.35
N LYS A 121 20.77 -30.48 12.40
CA LYS A 121 20.91 -29.04 12.60
C LYS A 121 20.03 -28.27 11.60
N THR A 122 19.79 -27.00 11.87
CA THR A 122 18.99 -26.11 11.02
C THR A 122 19.49 -24.67 11.10
N LEU A 123 19.20 -23.85 10.09
CA LEU A 123 19.47 -22.42 10.15
C LEU A 123 18.47 -21.70 11.06
N ALA A 124 18.96 -20.83 11.93
CA ALA A 124 18.17 -19.93 12.75
C ALA A 124 18.82 -18.53 12.77
N CYS A 125 18.08 -17.55 13.27
CA CYS A 125 18.55 -16.19 13.49
C CYS A 125 18.56 -15.89 14.99
N ALA A 126 19.37 -14.92 15.43
CA ALA A 126 19.40 -14.55 16.84
C ALA A 126 18.10 -13.87 17.27
N GLN A 127 17.98 -13.60 18.57
CA GLN A 127 16.83 -12.90 19.10
C GLN A 127 16.70 -11.49 18.47
N GLY A 128 15.50 -11.15 18.02
CA GLY A 128 15.21 -9.85 17.40
C GLY A 128 15.41 -9.82 15.88
N THR A 129 15.82 -10.94 15.28
CA THR A 129 15.89 -11.12 13.83
C THR A 129 15.03 -12.32 13.41
N VAL A 130 14.65 -12.37 12.14
CA VAL A 130 13.88 -13.47 11.55
C VAL A 130 14.58 -13.99 10.30
N LEU A 131 14.49 -15.30 10.10
CA LEU A 131 15.01 -15.95 8.90
C LEU A 131 14.07 -15.69 7.73
N VAL A 132 14.56 -14.98 6.73
CA VAL A 132 13.91 -14.85 5.42
C VAL A 132 14.69 -15.64 4.38
N VAL A 133 13.99 -16.26 3.43
CA VAL A 133 14.60 -17.03 2.35
C VAL A 133 14.26 -16.37 1.02
N SER A 134 15.28 -16.19 0.19
CA SER A 134 15.12 -15.67 -1.17
C SER A 134 16.15 -16.36 -2.06
N GLN A 135 15.68 -16.96 -3.16
CA GLN A 135 16.52 -17.73 -4.08
C GLN A 135 17.29 -18.88 -3.38
N GLY A 136 16.61 -19.58 -2.47
CA GLY A 136 17.19 -20.66 -1.67
C GLY A 136 18.23 -20.20 -0.62
N GLN A 137 18.51 -18.90 -0.50
CA GLN A 137 19.49 -18.37 0.44
C GLN A 137 18.78 -17.73 1.65
N GLY A 138 19.24 -18.08 2.85
CA GLY A 138 18.76 -17.51 4.10
C GLY A 138 19.43 -16.16 4.43
N SER A 139 18.68 -15.25 5.03
CA SER A 139 19.21 -14.01 5.64
C SER A 139 18.47 -13.72 6.93
N CYS A 140 19.15 -13.11 7.90
CA CYS A 140 18.54 -12.69 9.15
C CYS A 140 18.26 -11.19 9.07
N VAL A 141 16.97 -10.84 9.02
CA VAL A 141 16.51 -9.45 8.98
C VAL A 141 15.90 -9.06 10.32
N PRO A 142 16.06 -7.81 10.79
CA PRO A 142 15.37 -7.33 11.97
C PRO A 142 13.85 -7.57 11.91
N VAL A 143 13.23 -7.92 13.05
CA VAL A 143 11.78 -8.20 13.10
C VAL A 143 10.96 -6.99 12.62
N ASP A 144 11.39 -5.77 12.93
CA ASP A 144 10.73 -4.53 12.49
C ASP A 144 10.79 -4.28 10.98
N GLN A 145 11.68 -4.98 10.28
CA GLN A 145 11.82 -4.98 8.82
C GLN A 145 11.13 -6.19 8.15
N SER A 146 10.53 -7.08 8.93
CA SER A 146 9.89 -8.31 8.44
C SER A 146 8.40 -8.17 8.14
N CYS A 147 7.80 -7.04 8.52
CA CYS A 147 6.36 -6.81 8.38
C CYS A 147 5.92 -6.84 6.92
N THR A 148 4.72 -7.38 6.68
CA THR A 148 4.10 -7.34 5.35
C THR A 148 3.55 -5.96 5.02
N ARG A 149 3.03 -5.80 3.79
CA ARG A 149 2.61 -4.51 3.22
C ARG A 149 1.52 -3.78 4.02
N ASP A 150 0.65 -4.52 4.68
CA ASP A 150 -0.43 -3.98 5.51
C ASP A 150 -0.16 -4.18 7.01
N GLU A 151 1.12 -4.19 7.38
CA GLU A 151 1.58 -4.30 8.74
C GLU A 151 2.53 -3.15 9.10
N PHE A 152 2.56 -2.81 10.38
CA PHE A 152 3.57 -1.95 10.96
C PHE A 152 4.19 -2.66 12.16
N PHE A 153 5.45 -2.37 12.43
CA PHE A 153 6.08 -2.86 13.64
C PHE A 153 5.57 -2.07 14.85
N ASP A 154 4.93 -2.76 15.79
CA ASP A 154 4.55 -2.18 17.07
C ASP A 154 5.71 -2.37 18.07
N PRO A 155 6.42 -1.28 18.46
CA PRO A 155 7.54 -1.38 19.39
C PRO A 155 7.13 -1.78 20.81
N ALA A 156 5.87 -1.60 21.20
CA ALA A 156 5.38 -1.96 22.53
C ALA A 156 5.24 -3.48 22.69
N THR A 157 4.74 -4.15 21.64
CA THR A 157 4.53 -5.61 21.63
C THR A 157 5.63 -6.36 20.89
N ARG A 158 6.55 -5.66 20.21
CA ARG A 158 7.64 -6.22 19.39
C ARG A 158 7.17 -7.20 18.31
N VAL A 159 6.02 -6.93 17.70
CA VAL A 159 5.45 -7.75 16.63
C VAL A 159 4.94 -6.87 15.49
N CYS A 160 4.80 -7.47 14.30
CA CYS A 160 4.12 -6.85 13.19
C CYS A 160 2.60 -6.86 13.44
N ALA A 161 2.01 -5.68 13.62
CA ALA A 161 0.59 -5.47 13.82
C ALA A 161 -0.06 -5.04 12.50
N LYS A 162 -1.31 -5.46 12.26
CA LYS A 162 -2.07 -5.04 11.06
C LYS A 162 -2.37 -3.54 11.08
N LEU A 163 -2.21 -2.89 9.93
CA LEU A 163 -2.71 -1.55 9.73
C LEU A 163 -4.25 -1.54 9.85
N PRO A 164 -4.84 -0.46 10.38
CA PRO A 164 -6.28 -0.29 10.36
C PRO A 164 -6.84 -0.34 8.94
N VAL A 165 -7.93 -1.09 8.75
CA VAL A 165 -8.66 -1.11 7.48
C VAL A 165 -9.40 0.21 7.31
N CYS A 166 -9.07 0.92 6.24
CA CYS A 166 -9.70 2.20 5.95
C CYS A 166 -10.98 2.05 5.15
N PRO A 167 -11.94 2.97 5.37
CA PRO A 167 -13.13 3.03 4.55
C PRO A 167 -12.78 3.21 3.07
N THR A 168 -13.63 2.70 2.17
CA THR A 168 -13.54 2.99 0.74
C THR A 168 -13.39 4.51 0.49
N GLY A 169 -12.46 4.87 -0.39
CA GLY A 169 -12.08 6.25 -0.65
C GLY A 169 -11.03 6.85 0.29
N ALA A 170 -10.64 6.13 1.34
CA ALA A 170 -9.61 6.52 2.29
C ALA A 170 -8.44 5.54 2.34
N VAL A 171 -7.27 6.06 2.68
CA VAL A 171 -6.03 5.29 2.88
C VAL A 171 -5.55 5.52 4.30
N PHE A 172 -4.88 4.54 4.90
CA PHE A 172 -4.24 4.73 6.19
C PHE A 172 -2.98 5.59 6.01
N ASP A 173 -2.93 6.73 6.68
CA ASP A 173 -1.75 7.59 6.74
C ASP A 173 -1.09 7.44 8.12
N GLN A 174 0.15 6.94 8.11
CA GLN A 174 0.88 6.68 9.34
C GLN A 174 1.22 7.97 10.10
N ALA A 175 1.47 9.07 9.40
CA ALA A 175 1.79 10.35 10.03
C ALA A 175 0.57 10.95 10.74
N ALA A 176 -0.62 10.81 10.15
CA ALA A 176 -1.90 11.17 10.75
C ALA A 176 -2.43 10.12 11.75
N ARG A 177 -1.80 8.94 11.79
CA ARG A 177 -2.23 7.77 12.59
C ARG A 177 -3.69 7.41 12.38
N GLY A 178 -4.18 7.50 11.14
CA GLY A 178 -5.59 7.30 10.85
C GLY A 178 -5.90 7.26 9.37
N CYS A 179 -7.17 7.04 9.06
CA CYS A 179 -7.65 7.01 7.68
C CYS A 179 -7.87 8.44 7.17
N VAL A 180 -7.22 8.76 6.06
CA VAL A 180 -7.35 10.04 5.36
C VAL A 180 -8.10 9.83 4.04
N GLN A 181 -9.04 10.73 3.74
CA GLN A 181 -9.78 10.68 2.47
C GLN A 181 -8.84 11.07 1.32
N VAL A 182 -8.80 10.24 0.28
CA VAL A 182 -8.00 10.48 -0.92
C VAL A 182 -8.87 10.54 -2.16
N SER A 183 -10.02 9.87 -2.19
CA SER A 183 -10.98 10.04 -3.27
C SER A 183 -11.97 11.14 -2.92
N GLN A 184 -11.95 12.20 -3.71
CA GLN A 184 -13.00 13.17 -3.84
C GLN A 184 -13.95 12.76 -4.97
N GLN A 185 -15.09 13.41 -5.02
CA GLN A 185 -16.19 12.96 -5.84
C GLN A 185 -16.13 13.40 -7.30
N PRO A 186 -16.96 12.77 -8.16
CA PRO A 186 -17.20 13.29 -9.50
C PRO A 186 -17.82 14.69 -9.44
N ALA A 187 -17.40 15.58 -10.35
CA ALA A 187 -18.13 16.83 -10.57
C ALA A 187 -19.51 16.52 -11.19
N GLN A 188 -20.47 17.44 -11.08
CA GLN A 188 -21.88 17.25 -11.44
C GLN A 188 -22.14 16.77 -12.90
N ASN A 189 -21.15 16.88 -13.78
CA ASN A 189 -21.19 16.50 -15.20
C ASN A 189 -20.22 15.37 -15.56
N ASP A 190 -19.60 14.74 -14.57
CA ASP A 190 -18.65 13.64 -14.73
C ASP A 190 -19.08 12.45 -13.87
N ASN A 191 -18.90 11.24 -14.38
CA ASN A 191 -19.25 10.02 -13.65
C ASN A 191 -18.06 9.41 -12.90
N ARG A 192 -16.85 9.98 -13.02
CA ARG A 192 -15.63 9.47 -12.36
C ARG A 192 -15.27 10.29 -11.12
N THR A 193 -14.92 9.60 -10.04
CA THR A 193 -14.34 10.21 -8.84
C THR A 193 -13.01 10.88 -9.17
N THR A 194 -12.59 11.85 -8.36
CA THR A 194 -11.25 12.46 -8.46
C THR A 194 -10.40 11.99 -7.29
N VAL A 195 -9.20 11.49 -7.52
CA VAL A 195 -8.28 11.07 -6.45
C VAL A 195 -7.18 12.11 -6.27
N ASP A 196 -7.00 12.55 -5.02
CA ASP A 196 -5.82 13.27 -4.58
C ASP A 196 -4.60 12.34 -4.62
N VAL A 197 -3.92 12.34 -5.76
CA VAL A 197 -2.76 11.47 -5.99
C VAL A 197 -1.57 11.85 -5.13
N ALA A 198 -1.47 13.09 -4.66
CA ALA A 198 -0.39 13.52 -3.76
C ALA A 198 -0.61 12.95 -2.36
N GLN A 199 -1.82 13.08 -1.80
CA GLN A 199 -2.12 12.50 -0.48
C GLN A 199 -2.12 10.97 -0.52
N TRP A 200 -2.63 10.36 -1.61
CA TRP A 200 -2.56 8.91 -1.80
C TRP A 200 -1.10 8.43 -1.85
N ALA A 201 -0.24 9.07 -2.65
CA ALA A 201 1.16 8.68 -2.79
C ALA A 201 1.93 8.85 -1.48
N ARG A 202 1.67 9.95 -0.73
CA ARG A 202 2.24 10.16 0.60
C ARG A 202 1.89 9.04 1.58
N SER A 203 0.63 8.63 1.60
CA SER A 203 0.14 7.58 2.50
C SER A 203 0.67 6.20 2.11
N THR A 204 0.85 5.97 0.81
CA THR A 204 1.18 4.65 0.23
C THR A 204 2.69 4.41 0.13
N TYR A 205 3.46 5.42 -0.28
CA TYR A 205 4.91 5.33 -0.49
C TYR A 205 5.74 5.97 0.62
N GLY A 206 5.18 6.93 1.38
CA GLY A 206 5.88 7.68 2.42
C GLY A 206 5.93 9.18 2.13
N VAL A 207 6.53 9.96 3.01
CA VAL A 207 6.67 11.41 2.81
C VAL A 207 7.84 11.70 1.88
N ASP A 208 7.68 12.63 0.94
CA ASP A 208 8.76 13.04 0.03
C ASP A 208 10.01 13.53 0.79
N GLY A 209 11.17 13.04 0.38
CA GLY A 209 12.47 13.19 1.06
C GLY A 209 12.62 12.40 2.38
N GLY A 210 11.55 11.81 2.89
CA GLY A 210 11.47 11.16 4.19
C GLY A 210 11.66 9.64 4.15
N LEU A 211 11.25 8.97 5.23
CA LEU A 211 11.17 7.51 5.27
C LEU A 211 10.03 7.02 4.38
N GLY A 212 10.27 5.91 3.69
CA GLY A 212 9.22 5.24 2.95
C GLY A 212 8.21 4.57 3.88
N ALA A 213 6.98 4.44 3.40
CA ALA A 213 5.91 3.75 4.12
C ALA A 213 6.26 2.26 4.28
N PRO A 214 5.75 1.58 5.34
CA PRO A 214 5.98 0.15 5.56
C PRO A 214 5.61 -0.71 4.34
N GLY A 215 4.53 -0.32 3.64
CA GLY A 215 4.06 -1.00 2.43
C GLY A 215 5.07 -1.05 1.28
N LEU A 216 5.94 -0.03 1.19
CA LEU A 216 7.02 0.05 0.20
C LEU A 216 8.31 -0.54 0.76
N CYS A 217 8.77 -0.10 1.93
CA CYS A 217 10.10 -0.48 2.42
C CYS A 217 10.18 -1.91 2.98
N GLY A 218 9.10 -2.43 3.57
CA GLY A 218 9.06 -3.78 4.17
C GLY A 218 9.40 -4.88 3.16
N PRO A 219 8.72 -4.97 2.00
CA PRO A 219 9.07 -5.93 0.95
C PRO A 219 10.55 -5.87 0.51
N LEU A 220 11.12 -4.67 0.39
CA LEU A 220 12.54 -4.51 0.01
C LEU A 220 13.48 -4.99 1.13
N ALA A 221 13.17 -4.65 2.38
CA ALA A 221 14.00 -4.97 3.54
C ALA A 221 14.13 -6.47 3.80
N ARG A 222 13.12 -7.25 3.39
CA ARG A 222 13.14 -8.73 3.46
C ARG A 222 14.01 -9.41 2.41
N LYS A 223 14.61 -8.65 1.49
CA LYS A 223 15.47 -9.18 0.42
C LYS A 223 16.85 -8.51 0.41
N PRO A 224 17.60 -8.51 1.52
CA PRO A 224 18.87 -7.78 1.61
C PRO A 224 19.89 -8.20 0.54
N LEU A 225 19.96 -9.49 0.23
CA LEU A 225 20.87 -10.03 -0.79
C LEU A 225 20.56 -9.50 -2.20
N THR A 226 19.29 -9.22 -2.49
CA THR A 226 18.87 -8.59 -3.75
C THR A 226 19.50 -7.21 -3.92
N PHE A 227 19.77 -6.50 -2.81
CA PHE A 227 20.43 -5.20 -2.81
C PHE A 227 21.95 -5.28 -2.58
N GLY A 228 22.54 -6.48 -2.57
CA GLY A 228 23.97 -6.68 -2.31
C GLY A 228 24.36 -6.46 -0.85
N VAL A 229 23.40 -6.48 0.07
CA VAL A 229 23.66 -6.31 1.50
C VAL A 229 24.05 -7.67 2.10
N MET A 230 25.36 -7.84 2.29
CA MET A 230 25.93 -9.02 2.92
C MET A 230 25.60 -9.07 4.42
N PRO A 231 25.64 -10.25 5.07
CA PRO A 231 25.41 -10.38 6.50
C PRO A 231 26.32 -9.47 7.35
N GLY A 232 25.76 -8.86 8.38
CA GLY A 232 26.39 -7.78 9.17
C GLY A 232 26.33 -6.40 8.52
N GLY A 233 25.76 -6.29 7.31
CA GLY A 233 25.69 -5.07 6.52
C GLY A 233 24.36 -4.35 6.62
N SER A 234 24.38 -3.07 6.24
CA SER A 234 23.17 -2.29 6.01
C SER A 234 23.39 -1.29 4.87
N VAL A 235 22.30 -0.90 4.23
CA VAL A 235 22.30 0.17 3.24
C VAL A 235 21.02 0.99 3.35
N ARG A 236 21.13 2.31 3.15
CA ARG A 236 19.96 3.16 2.92
C ARG A 236 19.79 3.39 1.44
N LEU A 237 18.61 3.04 0.93
CA LEU A 237 18.20 3.25 -0.44
C LEU A 237 17.45 4.57 -0.54
N VAL A 238 17.66 5.30 -1.63
CA VAL A 238 16.76 6.37 -2.09
C VAL A 238 15.97 5.80 -3.26
N VAL A 239 14.67 5.64 -3.08
CA VAL A 239 13.73 5.18 -4.10
C VAL A 239 12.99 6.41 -4.64
N SER A 240 13.37 6.82 -5.85
CA SER A 240 12.73 7.94 -6.57
C SER A 240 11.63 7.39 -7.46
N LEU A 241 10.41 7.86 -7.23
CA LEU A 241 9.18 7.44 -7.86
C LEU A 241 8.69 8.55 -8.79
N ALA A 242 8.62 8.26 -10.09
CA ALA A 242 7.98 9.10 -11.08
C ALA A 242 6.66 8.45 -11.49
N MET A 243 5.55 9.14 -11.23
CA MET A 243 4.20 8.68 -11.53
C MET A 243 3.63 9.50 -12.69
N SER A 244 2.97 8.81 -13.62
CA SER A 244 2.29 9.39 -14.76
C SER A 244 0.85 8.89 -14.80
N PHE A 245 -0.09 9.79 -15.06
CA PHE A 245 -1.51 9.55 -15.15
C PHE A 245 -1.99 9.97 -16.55
N PRO A 246 -1.83 9.11 -17.57
CA PRO A 246 -2.22 9.43 -18.94
C PRO A 246 -3.68 9.86 -19.03
N GLY A 247 -3.92 11.02 -19.65
CA GLY A 247 -5.27 11.60 -19.74
C GLY A 247 -5.85 12.10 -18.41
N GLY A 248 -5.02 12.23 -17.36
CA GLY A 248 -5.48 12.59 -16.02
C GLY A 248 -6.28 11.48 -15.33
N LEU A 249 -6.06 10.23 -15.73
CA LEU A 249 -6.83 9.07 -15.25
C LEU A 249 -5.94 8.08 -14.49
N SER A 250 -6.54 7.44 -13.49
CA SER A 250 -5.88 6.48 -12.63
C SER A 250 -5.74 5.09 -13.25
N ASP A 251 -6.64 4.72 -14.18
CA ASP A 251 -6.66 3.40 -14.83
C ASP A 251 -5.40 3.12 -15.69
N GLY A 252 -4.87 4.16 -16.34
CA GLY A 252 -3.61 4.13 -17.07
C GLY A 252 -2.37 4.47 -16.24
N ALA A 253 -2.49 4.59 -14.91
CA ALA A 253 -1.39 5.08 -14.07
C ALA A 253 -0.13 4.21 -14.19
N VAL A 254 1.02 4.84 -14.39
CA VAL A 254 2.33 4.17 -14.43
C VAL A 254 3.20 4.76 -13.33
N VAL A 255 3.93 3.90 -12.63
CA VAL A 255 5.01 4.31 -11.72
C VAL A 255 6.33 3.78 -12.24
N GLN A 256 7.34 4.65 -12.27
CA GLN A 256 8.72 4.30 -12.55
C GLN A 256 9.53 4.54 -11.27
N ALA A 257 10.11 3.48 -10.73
CA ALA A 257 10.97 3.53 -9.56
C ALA A 257 12.43 3.44 -10.00
N THR A 258 13.22 4.42 -9.60
CA THR A 258 14.68 4.39 -9.71
C THR A 258 15.26 4.30 -8.30
N THR A 259 16.24 3.42 -8.10
CA THR A 259 16.78 3.14 -6.76
C THR A 259 18.28 3.38 -6.75
N THR A 260 18.73 4.19 -5.81
CA THR A 260 20.16 4.47 -5.59
C THR A 260 20.54 4.21 -4.13
N ILE A 261 21.83 4.01 -3.89
CA ILE A 261 22.39 3.88 -2.54
C ILE A 261 22.69 5.29 -2.02
N GLU A 262 22.08 5.69 -0.91
CA GLU A 262 22.18 7.06 -0.37
C GLU A 262 23.63 7.52 -0.17
N ALA A 263 24.48 6.64 0.36
CA ALA A 263 25.86 6.98 0.70
C ALA A 263 26.77 7.20 -0.51
N SER A 264 26.50 6.53 -1.64
CA SER A 264 27.38 6.55 -2.82
C SER A 264 26.77 7.22 -4.05
N GLY A 265 25.45 7.44 -4.06
CA GLY A 265 24.68 7.89 -5.22
C GLY A 265 24.64 6.86 -6.37
N GLN A 266 25.27 5.70 -6.21
CA GLN A 266 25.30 4.66 -7.23
C GLN A 266 23.94 3.98 -7.37
N PRO A 267 23.56 3.50 -8.56
CA PRO A 267 22.37 2.69 -8.72
C PRO A 267 22.44 1.44 -7.83
N ALA A 268 21.29 1.02 -7.31
CA ALA A 268 21.17 -0.30 -6.70
C ALA A 268 21.49 -1.39 -7.74
N THR A 269 21.69 -2.63 -7.29
CA THR A 269 21.84 -3.76 -8.20
C THR A 269 20.65 -3.84 -9.17
N ALA A 270 20.83 -4.42 -10.35
CA ALA A 270 19.74 -4.56 -11.32
C ALA A 270 18.52 -5.31 -10.73
N ARG A 271 18.75 -6.33 -9.89
CA ARG A 271 17.68 -7.05 -9.20
C ARG A 271 17.01 -6.20 -8.13
N GLY A 272 17.78 -5.41 -7.37
CA GLY A 272 17.24 -4.47 -6.38
C GLY A 272 16.37 -3.40 -7.01
N ALA A 273 16.79 -2.85 -8.15
CA ALA A 273 15.99 -1.90 -8.91
C ALA A 273 14.68 -2.53 -9.43
N GLN A 274 14.74 -3.77 -9.94
CA GLN A 274 13.54 -4.51 -10.37
C GLN A 274 12.57 -4.80 -9.21
N GLU A 275 13.10 -5.17 -8.04
CA GLU A 275 12.28 -5.40 -6.84
C GLU A 275 11.58 -4.12 -6.36
N ALA A 276 12.30 -2.99 -6.33
CA ALA A 276 11.73 -1.70 -5.98
C ALA A 276 10.65 -1.28 -6.98
N GLN A 277 10.89 -1.47 -8.28
CA GLN A 277 9.92 -1.21 -9.34
C GLN A 277 8.67 -2.09 -9.21
N SER A 278 8.83 -3.39 -8.99
CA SER A 278 7.71 -4.32 -8.83
C SER A 278 6.91 -4.01 -7.56
N THR A 279 7.59 -3.67 -6.47
CA THR A 279 6.94 -3.29 -5.21
C THR A 279 6.11 -2.02 -5.39
N ALA A 280 6.68 -0.98 -6.01
CA ALA A 280 5.98 0.25 -6.31
C ALA A 280 4.78 0.03 -7.23
N ASP A 281 4.95 -0.74 -8.31
CA ASP A 281 3.86 -1.06 -9.24
C ASP A 281 2.71 -1.81 -8.56
N GLY A 282 3.03 -2.77 -7.69
CA GLY A 282 2.04 -3.48 -6.90
C GLY A 282 1.22 -2.52 -6.02
N LEU A 283 1.84 -1.48 -5.44
CA LEU A 283 1.11 -0.48 -4.63
C LEU A 283 0.19 0.37 -5.52
N MET A 284 0.68 0.79 -6.69
CA MET A 284 -0.06 1.52 -7.71
C MET A 284 -1.29 0.76 -8.23
N SER A 285 -1.30 -0.58 -8.18
CA SER A 285 -2.45 -1.38 -8.60
C SER A 285 -3.75 -0.96 -7.91
N SER A 286 -3.70 -0.58 -6.62
CA SER A 286 -4.89 -0.12 -5.88
C SER A 286 -5.50 1.15 -6.49
N LEU A 287 -4.67 2.06 -7.00
CA LEU A 287 -5.11 3.29 -7.63
C LEU A 287 -5.68 3.05 -9.04
N ARG A 288 -5.10 2.10 -9.80
CA ARG A 288 -5.57 1.73 -11.15
C ARG A 288 -7.00 1.23 -11.17
N VAL A 289 -7.37 0.43 -10.17
CA VAL A 289 -8.71 -0.18 -10.10
C VAL A 289 -9.80 0.87 -9.84
N GLN A 290 -9.46 2.05 -9.31
CA GLN A 290 -10.45 3.11 -9.03
C GLN A 290 -11.05 3.72 -10.29
N LYS A 291 -10.33 3.70 -11.43
CA LYS A 291 -10.73 4.34 -12.71
C LYS A 291 -11.15 5.81 -12.53
N ALA A 292 -10.46 6.51 -11.64
CA ALA A 292 -10.75 7.87 -11.22
C ALA A 292 -9.99 8.90 -12.06
N HIS A 293 -10.45 10.15 -12.07
CA HIS A 293 -9.62 11.30 -12.39
C HIS A 293 -8.54 11.49 -11.33
N THR A 294 -7.44 12.13 -11.70
CA THR A 294 -6.34 12.45 -10.79
C THR A 294 -6.22 13.95 -10.63
N THR A 295 -5.89 14.42 -9.42
CA THR A 295 -5.68 15.87 -9.16
C THR A 295 -4.46 16.44 -9.90
N ALA A 296 -3.56 15.58 -10.37
CA ALA A 296 -2.39 15.95 -11.17
C ALA A 296 -2.14 14.89 -12.26
N PRO A 297 -1.65 15.29 -13.45
CA PRO A 297 -1.31 14.36 -14.53
C PRO A 297 0.02 13.63 -14.28
N GLN A 298 0.87 14.15 -13.40
CA GLN A 298 2.18 13.61 -13.05
C GLN A 298 2.48 13.93 -11.58
N LEU A 299 3.28 13.08 -10.94
CA LEU A 299 3.78 13.30 -9.59
C LEU A 299 5.15 12.65 -9.45
N SER A 300 6.09 13.34 -8.81
CA SER A 300 7.40 12.79 -8.50
C SER A 300 7.68 12.93 -7.01
N MET A 301 8.30 11.91 -6.41
CA MET A 301 8.73 11.94 -5.02
C MET A 301 9.91 10.99 -4.81
N SER A 302 10.64 11.17 -3.72
CA SER A 302 11.69 10.25 -3.30
C SER A 302 11.47 9.86 -1.85
N VAL A 303 11.70 8.59 -1.54
CA VAL A 303 11.64 8.10 -0.15
C VAL A 303 12.87 7.27 0.19
N LYS A 304 13.13 7.10 1.48
CA LYS A 304 14.29 6.37 1.99
C LYS A 304 13.87 5.06 2.65
N CYS A 305 14.50 3.97 2.23
CA CYS A 305 14.31 2.66 2.85
C CYS A 305 15.64 2.15 3.44
N LEU A 306 15.62 1.73 4.70
CA LEU A 306 16.76 1.08 5.32
C LEU A 306 16.64 -0.44 5.11
N ILE A 307 17.70 -1.06 4.63
CA ILE A 307 17.81 -2.50 4.41
C ILE A 307 18.93 -3.02 5.31
N VAL A 308 18.63 -3.98 6.18
CA VAL A 308 19.60 -4.56 7.11
C VAL A 308 19.65 -6.06 6.93
N ASN A 309 20.86 -6.59 6.76
CA ASN A 309 21.14 -8.01 6.90
C ASN A 309 21.94 -8.16 8.20
N ALA A 310 21.22 -8.37 9.30
CA ALA A 310 21.77 -8.14 10.64
C ALA A 310 22.98 -9.04 10.91
N GLU A 311 22.88 -10.30 10.51
CA GLU A 311 23.88 -11.33 10.83
C GLU A 311 23.72 -12.53 9.88
N PRO A 312 24.76 -13.38 9.74
CA PRO A 312 24.62 -14.63 9.01
C PRO A 312 23.70 -15.57 9.81
N PRO A 313 22.80 -16.32 9.14
CA PRO A 313 22.06 -17.39 9.79
C PRO A 313 23.00 -18.36 10.51
N GLN A 314 22.66 -18.69 11.75
CA GLN A 314 23.44 -19.58 12.60
C GLN A 314 22.90 -20.99 12.55
N THR A 315 23.80 -21.96 12.62
CA THR A 315 23.44 -23.37 12.66
C THR A 315 23.11 -23.80 14.09
N VAL A 316 21.86 -24.16 14.36
CA VAL A 316 21.37 -24.62 15.67
C VAL A 316 20.88 -26.07 15.61
N PRO A 317 20.89 -26.83 16.72
CA PRO A 317 20.30 -28.18 16.76
C PRO A 317 18.80 -28.15 16.44
N THR A 318 18.29 -29.12 15.68
CA THR A 318 16.86 -29.18 15.33
C THR A 318 15.94 -29.43 16.54
N THR A 319 16.50 -29.93 17.64
CA THR A 319 15.78 -30.29 18.88
C THR A 319 15.85 -29.24 19.99
N GLY A 320 16.50 -28.10 19.76
CA GLY A 320 16.58 -26.99 20.72
C GLY A 320 16.09 -25.70 20.07
N GLY A 321 14.83 -25.33 20.32
CA GLY A 321 14.29 -24.04 19.88
C GLY A 321 15.07 -22.88 20.50
N ALA A 322 15.35 -21.87 19.69
CA ALA A 322 15.63 -20.52 20.16
C ALA A 322 14.32 -19.80 20.50
#